data_AF-A0A7X3VHG7-F1
#
_entry.id   AF-A0A7X3VHG7-F1
#
_cell.length_a   1.000
_cell.length_b   1.000
_cell.length_c   1.000
_cell.angle_alpha   90.00
_cell.angle_beta   90.00
_cell.angle_gamma   90.00
#
_symmetry.space_group_name_H-M   'P 1'
#
loop_
_entity.id
_entity.type
_entity.pdbx_description
1 polymer ?
#
loop_
_entity_poly.entity_id
_entity_poly.type
_entity_poly.pdbx_seq_one_letter_code
_entity_poly.pdbx_strand_id
1 'polypeptide(L)'
;MEGVNSGRDKGVGAAALKLWVSRTALSRVLNGHAAISPTLALKLEAAGWGSADSWLVLQMRYDLAKERNRIDQWPQPETESGAAGEAA
;
A
#
# COMPACT_ATOMS: atom_id res chain seq x y z
N MET A 1 -38.72 17.62 6.36
CA MET A 1 -37.67 17.16 5.42
C MET A 1 -36.44 16.78 6.24
N GLU A 2 -36.50 15.66 6.96
CA GLU A 2 -35.38 15.17 7.77
C GLU A 2 -34.63 14.11 6.96
N GLY A 3 -33.69 14.56 6.13
CA GLY A 3 -33.00 13.74 5.15
C GLY A 3 -31.57 13.41 5.56
N VAL A 4 -31.36 12.19 6.07
CA VAL A 4 -30.25 11.29 5.68
C VAL A 4 -28.87 11.95 5.57
N ASN A 5 -28.20 12.30 6.70
CA ASN A 5 -26.73 12.28 6.67
C ASN A 5 -25.93 12.17 7.98
N SER A 6 -26.55 11.88 9.13
CA SER A 6 -25.86 12.01 10.44
C SER A 6 -24.73 10.99 10.72
N GLY A 7 -24.41 10.09 9.79
CA GLY A 7 -23.38 9.05 9.93
C GLY A 7 -22.15 9.17 9.02
N ARG A 8 -22.12 10.09 8.04
CA ARG A 8 -20.97 10.24 7.11
C ARG A 8 -19.90 11.23 7.60
N ASP A 9 -20.17 11.94 8.68
CA ASP A 9 -19.29 13.01 9.20
C ASP A 9 -18.26 12.55 10.25
N LYS A 10 -18.19 11.24 10.56
CA LYS A 10 -17.19 10.70 11.51
C LYS A 10 -16.20 9.78 10.80
N GLY A 11 -14.94 10.22 10.64
CA GLY A 11 -13.82 9.38 10.20
C GLY A 11 -13.46 9.51 8.71
N VAL A 12 -13.58 8.41 7.94
CA VAL A 12 -13.01 8.28 6.58
C VAL A 12 -13.58 9.31 5.60
N GLY A 13 -14.85 9.70 5.72
CA GLY A 13 -15.46 10.71 4.85
C GLY A 13 -14.83 12.09 5.05
N ALA A 14 -14.74 12.54 6.30
CA ALA A 14 -14.11 13.82 6.66
C ALA A 14 -12.62 13.86 6.28
N ALA A 15 -11.89 12.76 6.48
CA ALA A 15 -10.48 12.67 6.07
C ALA A 15 -10.32 12.68 4.54
N ALA A 16 -11.19 11.98 3.80
CA ALA A 16 -11.17 11.97 2.34
C ALA A 16 -11.43 13.36 1.77
N LEU A 17 -12.37 14.11 2.38
CA LEU A 17 -12.57 15.53 2.08
C LEU A 17 -11.30 16.32 2.38
N LYS A 18 -10.73 16.30 3.60
CA LYS A 18 -9.52 17.09 3.89
C LYS A 18 -8.34 16.83 2.93
N LEU A 19 -8.23 15.60 2.41
CA LEU A 19 -7.17 15.20 1.48
C LEU A 19 -7.54 15.39 0.00
N TRP A 20 -8.74 15.88 -0.33
CA TRP A 20 -9.29 15.94 -1.69
C TRP A 20 -9.13 14.63 -2.46
N VAL A 21 -9.53 13.52 -1.84
CA VAL A 21 -9.59 12.19 -2.46
C VAL A 21 -11.00 11.63 -2.33
N SER A 22 -11.33 10.64 -3.17
CA SER A 22 -12.60 9.93 -2.97
C SER A 22 -12.55 9.09 -1.68
N ARG A 23 -13.69 8.99 -1.00
CA ARG A 23 -13.83 8.10 0.18
C ARG A 23 -13.43 6.66 -0.15
N THR A 24 -13.75 6.19 -1.35
CA THR A 24 -13.39 4.84 -1.82
C THR A 24 -11.88 4.70 -1.97
N ALA A 25 -11.19 5.69 -2.54
CA ALA A 25 -9.74 5.66 -2.67
C ALA A 25 -9.07 5.61 -1.29
N LEU A 26 -9.49 6.49 -0.36
CA LEU A 26 -8.96 6.48 1.00
C LEU A 26 -9.27 5.17 1.73
N SER A 27 -10.48 4.63 1.58
CA SER A 27 -10.87 3.34 2.16
C SER A 27 -9.99 2.19 1.65
N ARG A 28 -9.68 2.16 0.35
CA ARG A 28 -8.81 1.12 -0.22
C ARG A 28 -7.39 1.21 0.36
N VAL A 29 -6.86 2.41 0.54
CA VAL A 29 -5.54 2.60 1.17
C VAL A 29 -5.56 2.16 2.64
N LEU A 30 -6.56 2.58 3.42
CA LEU A 30 -6.70 2.22 4.83
C LEU A 30 -6.86 0.71 5.06
N ASN A 31 -7.49 0.01 4.11
CA ASN A 31 -7.65 -1.44 4.15
C ASN A 31 -6.51 -2.20 3.45
N GLY A 32 -5.42 -1.55 3.06
CA GLY A 32 -4.27 -2.19 2.40
C GLY A 32 -4.54 -2.71 0.98
N HIS A 33 -5.68 -2.35 0.38
CA HIS A 33 -6.09 -2.70 -0.98
C HIS A 33 -5.57 -1.71 -2.05
N ALA A 34 -4.86 -0.66 -1.63
CA ALA A 34 -4.15 0.28 -2.49
C ALA A 34 -2.92 0.81 -1.75
N ALA A 35 -1.85 1.07 -2.48
CA ALA A 35 -0.65 1.70 -1.95
C ALA A 35 -0.88 3.20 -1.70
N ILE A 36 -0.10 3.78 -0.77
CA ILE A 36 0.04 5.22 -0.64
C ILE A 36 0.87 5.73 -1.82
N SER A 37 0.25 6.51 -2.70
CA SER A 37 0.95 7.15 -3.81
C SER A 37 1.71 8.41 -3.37
N PRO A 38 2.72 8.88 -4.14
CA PRO A 38 3.39 10.15 -3.87
C PRO A 38 2.43 11.34 -3.78
N THR A 39 1.42 11.38 -4.65
CA THR A 39 0.37 12.42 -4.59
C THR A 39 -0.42 12.38 -3.29
N LEU A 40 -0.76 11.19 -2.78
CA LEU A 40 -1.44 11.06 -1.50
C LEU A 40 -0.52 11.44 -0.34
N ALA A 41 0.76 11.07 -0.40
CA ALA A 41 1.76 11.44 0.59
C ALA A 41 1.90 12.97 0.74
N LEU A 42 1.97 13.71 -0.37
CA LEU A 42 1.97 15.19 -0.36
C LEU A 42 0.68 15.78 0.22
N LYS A 43 -0.47 15.15 -0.04
CA LYS A 43 -1.75 15.57 0.56
C LYS A 43 -1.80 15.34 2.07
N LEU A 44 -1.23 14.23 2.54
CA LEU A 44 -1.09 13.94 3.96
C LEU A 44 -0.18 14.96 4.65
N GLU A 45 0.91 15.35 4.00
CA GLU A 45 1.81 16.40 4.48
C GLU A 45 1.12 17.77 4.52
N ALA A 46 0.45 18.16 3.45
CA ALA A 46 -0.33 19.40 3.41
C ALA A 46 -1.44 19.45 4.47
N ALA A 47 -1.96 18.29 4.89
CA ALA A 47 -2.93 18.16 5.97
C ALA A 47 -2.30 18.20 7.38
N GLY A 48 -0.97 18.19 7.49
CA GLY A 48 -0.20 18.17 8.74
C GLY A 48 -0.09 16.77 9.38
N TRP A 49 -0.29 15.70 8.59
CA TRP A 49 -0.34 14.32 9.09
C TRP A 49 0.97 13.56 8.86
N GLY A 50 2.10 14.23 9.06
CA GLY A 50 3.45 13.69 8.81
C GLY A 50 3.99 14.05 7.42
N SER A 51 5.30 13.88 7.21
CA SER A 51 5.93 14.22 5.93
C SER A 51 5.66 13.18 4.85
N ALA A 52 5.63 13.62 3.59
CA ALA A 52 5.47 12.76 2.43
C ALA A 52 6.56 11.69 2.37
N ASP A 53 7.81 12.04 2.68
CA ASP A 53 8.93 11.11 2.75
C ASP A 53 8.69 10.00 3.78
N SER A 54 8.16 10.34 4.97
CA SER A 54 7.86 9.35 6.00
C SER A 54 6.81 8.34 5.52
N TRP A 55 5.78 8.83 4.84
CA TRP A 55 4.73 7.99 4.26
C TRP A 55 5.25 7.08 3.14
N LEU A 56 6.12 7.59 2.27
CA LEU A 56 6.71 6.81 1.19
C LEU A 56 7.70 5.76 1.70
N VAL A 57 8.48 6.07 2.73
CA VAL A 57 9.33 5.09 3.42
C VAL A 57 8.48 3.98 4.05
N LEU A 58 7.35 4.33 4.66
CA LEU A 58 6.41 3.34 5.21
C LEU A 58 5.84 2.44 4.12
N GLN A 59 5.41 3.02 2.99
CA GLN A 59 4.89 2.26 1.84
C GLN A 59 5.96 1.31 1.29
N MET A 60 7.19 1.79 1.07
CA MET A 60 8.30 0.97 0.60
C MET A 60 8.60 -0.19 1.54
N ARG A 61 8.62 0.06 2.87
CA ARG A 61 8.83 -1.00 3.86
C ARG A 61 7.72 -2.05 3.82
N TYR A 62 6.47 -1.63 3.67
CA TYR A 62 5.33 -2.53 3.52
C TYR A 62 5.45 -3.37 2.24
N ASP A 63 5.77 -2.75 1.11
CA ASP A 63 5.92 -3.46 -0.17
C ASP A 63 7.05 -4.48 -0.12
N LEU A 64 8.20 -4.13 0.46
CA LEU A 64 9.30 -5.07 0.67
C LEU A 64 8.91 -6.24 1.57
N ALA A 65 8.19 -6.00 2.67
CA ALA A 65 7.72 -7.06 3.55
C ALA A 65 6.73 -7.99 2.84
N LYS A 66 5.82 -7.42 2.05
CA LYS A 66 4.85 -8.17 1.25
C LYS A 66 5.52 -9.05 0.19
N GLU A 67 6.52 -8.52 -0.52
CA GLU A 67 7.23 -9.28 -1.56
C GLU A 67 8.21 -10.30 -0.98
N ARG A 68 8.80 -10.09 0.21
CA ARG A 68 9.62 -11.11 0.89
C ARG A 68 8.83 -12.40 1.11
N ASN A 69 7.59 -12.29 1.59
CA ASN A 69 6.70 -13.45 1.77
C ASN A 69 6.40 -14.18 0.45
N ARG A 70 6.50 -13.48 -0.69
CA ARG A 70 6.31 -14.07 -2.02
C ARG A 70 7.60 -14.69 -2.55
N ILE A 71 8.75 -14.05 -2.34
CA ILE A 71 10.06 -14.55 -2.76
C ILE A 71 10.47 -15.80 -1.98
N ASP A 72 9.98 -16.00 -0.75
CA ASP A 72 10.14 -17.28 -0.05
C ASP A 72 9.50 -18.45 -0.82
N GLN A 73 8.55 -18.17 -1.71
CA GLN A 73 7.92 -19.14 -2.59
C GLN A 73 8.52 -19.12 -4.00
N TRP A 74 9.59 -18.34 -4.22
CA TRP A 74 10.30 -18.33 -5.49
C TRP A 74 10.89 -19.71 -5.74
N PRO A 75 10.50 -20.39 -6.84
CA PRO A 75 11.05 -21.69 -7.17
C PRO A 75 12.56 -21.52 -7.36
N GLN A 76 13.33 -22.18 -6.51
CA GLN A 76 14.77 -22.29 -6.73
C GLN A 76 14.95 -22.98 -8.09
N PRO A 77 15.80 -22.47 -8.99
CA PRO A 77 16.10 -23.20 -10.21
C PRO A 77 16.57 -24.59 -9.76
N GLU A 78 15.91 -25.64 -10.24
CA GLU A 78 16.38 -27.00 -10.03
C GLU A 78 17.85 -27.01 -10.42
N THR A 79 18.72 -27.09 -9.41
CA THR A 79 20.15 -27.24 -9.60
C THR A 79 20.30 -28.36 -10.61
N GLU A 80 20.98 -28.08 -11.72
CA GLU A 80 21.31 -29.01 -12.80
C GLU A 80 22.07 -30.23 -12.22
N SER A 81 21.34 -31.09 -11.53
CA SER A 81 21.78 -32.34 -10.95
C SER A 81 21.69 -33.37 -12.07
N GLY A 82 22.61 -33.29 -13.03
CA GLY A 82 22.62 -34.23 -14.15
C GLY A 82 23.64 -34.03 -15.27
N ALA A 83 24.59 -33.09 -15.20
CA ALA A 83 25.49 -32.81 -16.33
C ALA A 83 27.00 -32.84 -16.01
N ALA A 84 27.44 -33.62 -15.02
CA ALA A 84 28.87 -33.75 -14.68
C ALA A 84 29.35 -35.20 -14.54
N GLY A 85 28.81 -36.14 -15.31
CA GLY A 85 29.17 -37.54 -15.14
C GLY A 85 28.88 -38.48 -16.30
N GLU A 86 29.13 -38.09 -17.56
CA GLU A 86 29.25 -39.09 -18.65
C GLU A 86 30.06 -38.56 -19.84
N ALA A 87 31.39 -38.45 -19.67
CA ALA A 87 32.34 -38.36 -20.76
C ALA A 87 33.76 -38.68 -20.25
N ALA A 88 34.03 -39.97 -20.00
CA ALA A 88 35.38 -40.50 -19.85
C ALA A 88 35.40 -41.99 -20.23
#